data_AF-J1S7I3-F1
#
_entry.id   AF-J1S7I3-F1
#
_cell.length_a   1.000
_cell.length_b   1.000
_cell.length_c   1.000
_cell.angle_alpha   90.00
_cell.angle_beta   90.00
_cell.angle_gamma   90.00
#
_symmetry.space_group_name_H-M   'P 1'
#
loop_
_entity.id
_entity.type
_entity.pdbx_description
1 polymer ?
#
loop_
_entity_poly.entity_id
_entity_poly.type
_entity_poly.pdbx_seq_one_letter_code
_entity_poly.pdbx_strand_id
1 'polypeptide(L)'
;MDGVLIYGFQSILSWVQLALGVYAAVMLIDAAVRREDAYRAASKQTKGMWLIFLALATALLFILPIMSFLPIIGVIAVIVYTVDVRPALREVSGGGSGPRRGGSSSDGPYGPFNGGR
;
A
#
# COMPACT_ATOMS: atom_id res chain seq x y z
N MET A 1 17.89 7.13 37.50
CA MET A 1 17.03 7.82 36.51
C MET A 1 17.25 7.25 35.10
N ASP A 2 18.41 6.67 34.84
CA ASP A 2 18.81 6.14 33.52
C ASP A 2 17.93 5.01 33.00
N GLY A 3 17.44 4.14 33.89
CA GLY A 3 16.54 3.04 33.51
C GLY A 3 15.20 3.52 32.94
N VAL A 4 14.62 4.60 33.48
CA VAL A 4 13.29 5.09 33.05
C VAL A 4 13.33 5.58 31.60
N LEU A 5 14.40 6.29 31.22
CA LEU A 5 14.58 6.76 29.84
C LEU A 5 14.76 5.58 28.87
N ILE A 6 15.54 4.58 29.28
CA ILE A 6 15.77 3.37 28.47
C ILE A 6 14.47 2.59 28.29
N TYR A 7 13.69 2.34 29.36
CA TYR A 7 12.41 1.64 29.26
C TYR A 7 11.38 2.44 28.45
N GLY A 8 11.33 3.76 28.64
CA GLY A 8 10.49 4.66 27.85
C GLY A 8 10.82 4.57 26.36
N PHE A 9 12.10 4.66 26.00
CA PHE A 9 12.56 4.52 24.62
C PHE A 9 12.22 3.15 24.01
N GLN A 10 12.48 2.06 24.74
CA GLN A 10 12.15 0.70 24.29
C GLN A 10 10.65 0.49 24.08
N SER A 11 9.81 1.12 24.92
CA SER A 11 8.36 1.06 24.75
C SER A 11 7.92 1.71 23.44
N ILE A 12 8.47 2.88 23.10
CA ILE A 12 8.18 3.58 21.84
C ILE A 12 8.61 2.72 20.65
N LEU A 13 9.82 2.16 20.69
CA LEU A 13 10.30 1.27 19.63
C LEU A 13 9.41 0.04 19.44
N SER A 14 8.91 -0.53 20.54
CA SER A 14 8.00 -1.69 20.51
C SER A 14 6.67 -1.36 19.82
N TRP A 15 6.11 -0.18 20.10
CA TRP A 15 4.90 0.30 19.41
C TRP A 15 5.14 0.57 17.92
N VAL A 16 6.29 1.16 17.58
CA VAL A 16 6.68 1.37 16.17
C VAL A 16 6.83 0.04 15.44
N GLN A 17 7.51 -0.93 16.06
CA GLN A 17 7.66 -2.27 15.51
C GLN A 17 6.31 -2.94 15.28
N LEU A 18 5.40 -2.87 16.25
CA LEU A 18 4.06 -3.43 16.12
C LEU A 18 3.28 -2.75 14.98
N ALA A 19 3.33 -1.42 14.89
CA ALA A 19 2.67 -0.68 13.81
C ALA A 19 3.21 -1.08 12.42
N LEU A 20 4.53 -1.22 12.27
CA LEU A 20 5.17 -1.68 11.03
C LEU A 20 4.80 -3.13 10.71
N GLY A 21 4.78 -4.03 11.70
CA GLY A 21 4.39 -5.42 11.53
C GLY A 21 2.94 -5.57 11.07
N VAL A 22 2.02 -4.84 11.71
CA VAL A 22 0.60 -4.79 11.30
C VAL A 22 0.48 -4.23 9.89
N TYR A 23 1.18 -3.14 9.58
CA TYR A 23 1.17 -2.56 8.24
C TYR A 23 1.68 -3.53 7.17
N ALA A 24 2.76 -4.27 7.45
CA ALA A 24 3.28 -5.32 6.58
C ALA A 24 2.24 -6.43 6.33
N ALA A 25 1.55 -6.88 7.39
CA ALA A 25 0.48 -7.87 7.28
C ALA A 25 -0.70 -7.37 6.42
N VAL A 26 -1.08 -6.10 6.56
CA VAL A 26 -2.11 -5.49 5.70
C VAL A 26 -1.66 -5.47 4.23
N MET A 27 -0.40 -5.13 3.95
CA MET A 27 0.14 -5.16 2.59
C MET A 27 0.20 -6.59 2.02
N LEU A 28 0.50 -7.59 2.85
CA LEU A 28 0.45 -9.00 2.46
C LEU A 28 -0.96 -9.42 2.04
N ILE A 29 -1.98 -9.02 2.81
CA ILE A 29 -3.39 -9.29 2.48
C ILE A 29 -3.79 -8.56 1.21
N ASP A 30 -3.42 -7.28 1.09
CA ASP A 30 -3.66 -6.45 -0.11
C ASP A 30 -3.03 -7.09 -1.37
N ALA A 31 -1.83 -7.66 -1.26
CA ALA A 31 -1.19 -8.42 -2.33
C ALA A 31 -1.92 -9.73 -2.67
N ALA A 32 -2.43 -10.43 -1.65
CA ALA A 32 -3.14 -11.69 -1.84
C ALA A 32 -4.49 -11.50 -2.54
N VAL A 33 -5.20 -10.41 -2.22
CA VAL A 33 -6.51 -10.08 -2.79
C VAL A 33 -6.41 -9.60 -4.24
N ARG A 34 -5.29 -8.98 -4.64
CA ARG A 34 -5.11 -8.53 -6.03
C ARG A 34 -5.05 -9.71 -7.01
N ARG A 35 -5.68 -9.52 -8.18
CA ARG A 35 -5.71 -10.52 -9.25
C ARG A 35 -4.33 -10.70 -9.89
N GLU A 36 -4.00 -11.90 -10.34
CA GLU A 36 -2.66 -12.22 -10.87
C GLU A 36 -2.36 -11.59 -12.23
N ASP A 37 -3.40 -11.40 -13.04
CA ASP A 37 -3.35 -10.74 -14.35
C ASP A 37 -2.88 -9.29 -14.24
N ALA A 38 -3.28 -8.57 -13.18
CA ALA A 38 -2.82 -7.22 -12.91
C ALA A 38 -1.30 -7.15 -12.73
N TYR A 39 -0.68 -8.15 -12.10
CA TYR A 39 0.79 -8.20 -11.93
C TYR A 39 1.51 -8.38 -13.26
N ARG A 40 0.96 -9.22 -14.15
CA ARG A 40 1.52 -9.42 -15.50
C ARG A 40 1.38 -8.18 -16.36
N ALA A 41 0.22 -7.52 -16.30
CA ALA A 41 -0.06 -6.32 -17.08
C ALA A 41 0.67 -5.07 -16.55
N ALA A 42 1.01 -5.02 -15.26
CA ALA A 42 1.84 -3.97 -14.68
C ALA A 42 3.34 -4.10 -14.98
N SER A 43 3.75 -5.15 -15.73
CA SER A 43 5.16 -5.45 -16.01
C SER A 43 6.04 -5.50 -14.75
N LYS A 44 5.46 -5.92 -13.63
CA LYS A 44 6.15 -6.12 -12.34
C LYS A 44 6.43 -7.61 -12.12
N GLN A 45 7.23 -7.90 -11.09
CA GLN A 45 7.45 -9.27 -10.64
C GLN A 45 6.14 -9.98 -10.28
N THR A 46 6.13 -11.32 -10.34
CA THR A 46 4.93 -12.14 -10.20
C THR A 46 4.26 -11.99 -8.83
N LYS A 47 2.94 -12.25 -8.77
CA LYS A 47 2.18 -12.25 -7.51
C LYS A 47 2.84 -13.13 -6.44
N GLY A 48 3.24 -14.35 -6.82
CA GLY A 48 3.88 -15.29 -5.90
C GLY A 48 5.15 -14.74 -5.26
N MET A 49 6.02 -14.08 -6.04
CA MET A 49 7.24 -13.46 -5.50
C MET A 49 6.90 -12.38 -4.46
N TRP A 50 5.94 -11.50 -4.77
CA TRP A 50 5.53 -10.45 -3.83
C TRP A 50 4.90 -11.00 -2.56
N LEU A 51 4.12 -12.08 -2.65
CA LEU A 51 3.59 -12.75 -1.47
C LEU A 51 4.69 -13.34 -0.59
N ILE A 52 5.72 -13.95 -1.18
CA ILE A 52 6.87 -14.47 -0.43
C ILE A 52 7.60 -13.34 0.28
N PHE A 53 7.92 -12.24 -0.41
CA PHE A 53 8.62 -11.11 0.21
C PHE A 53 7.82 -10.45 1.33
N LEU A 54 6.51 -10.25 1.13
CA LEU A 54 5.66 -9.65 2.15
C LEU A 54 5.39 -10.60 3.33
N ALA A 55 5.31 -11.91 3.08
CA ALA A 55 5.20 -12.90 4.14
C ALA A 55 6.47 -12.96 4.99
N LEU A 56 7.64 -12.96 4.35
CA LEU A 56 8.94 -12.87 5.04
C LEU A 56 9.07 -11.55 5.79
N ALA A 57 8.71 -10.42 5.19
CA ALA A 57 8.76 -9.12 5.84
C ALA A 57 7.89 -9.08 7.10
N THR A 58 6.65 -9.59 7.00
CA THR A 58 5.72 -9.69 8.12
C THR A 58 6.30 -10.58 9.21
N ALA A 59 6.76 -11.79 8.87
CA ALA A 59 7.36 -12.72 9.82
C ALA A 59 8.57 -12.12 10.54
N LEU A 60 9.49 -11.47 9.82
CA LEU A 60 10.68 -10.85 10.40
C LEU A 60 10.32 -9.74 11.39
N LEU A 61 9.31 -8.92 11.10
CA LEU A 61 8.86 -7.84 11.98
C LEU A 61 8.15 -8.33 13.26
N PHE A 62 7.53 -9.51 13.23
CA PHE A 62 6.88 -10.10 14.40
C PHE A 62 7.80 -10.99 15.24
N ILE A 63 8.79 -11.66 14.62
CA ILE A 63 9.65 -12.64 15.29
C ILE A 63 10.92 -12.00 15.83
N LEU A 64 11.51 -11.05 15.09
CA LEU A 64 12.80 -10.46 15.46
C LEU A 64 12.64 -9.04 16.01
N PRO A 65 13.50 -8.59 16.94
CA PRO A 65 13.52 -7.20 17.40
C PRO A 65 13.83 -6.24 16.25
N ILE A 66 13.20 -5.06 16.23
CA ILE A 66 13.41 -4.01 15.21
C ILE A 66 14.86 -3.50 15.14
N MET A 67 15.60 -3.62 16.24
CA MET A 67 17.02 -3.26 16.30
C MET A 67 17.94 -4.31 15.65
N SER A 68 17.41 -5.46 15.24
CA SER A 68 18.15 -6.45 14.46
C SER A 68 18.30 -5.99 13.01
N PHE A 69 19.37 -6.43 12.34
CA PHE A 69 19.62 -6.08 10.94
C PHE A 69 18.62 -6.72 9.96
N LEU A 70 18.11 -7.91 10.27
CA LEU A 70 17.28 -8.69 9.35
C LEU A 70 15.91 -8.06 9.01
N PRO A 71 15.14 -7.53 9.98
CA PRO A 71 13.87 -6.85 9.72
C PRO A 71 13.97 -5.65 8.75
N ILE A 72 15.16 -5.05 8.61
CA ILE A 72 15.39 -3.93 7.68
C ILE A 72 15.05 -4.36 6.25
N ILE A 73 15.45 -5.55 5.84
CA ILE A 73 15.14 -6.10 4.50
C ILE A 73 13.63 -6.27 4.34
N GLY A 74 12.94 -6.70 5.39
CA GLY A 74 11.48 -6.79 5.42
C GLY A 74 10.80 -5.44 5.23
N VAL A 75 11.25 -4.42 5.96
CA VAL A 75 10.74 -3.04 5.83
C VAL A 75 10.93 -2.52 4.40
N ILE A 76 12.10 -2.75 3.80
CA ILE A 76 12.35 -2.37 2.40
C ILE A 76 11.35 -3.03 1.46
N ALA A 77 11.09 -4.34 1.59
CA ALA A 77 10.12 -5.04 0.76
C ALA A 77 8.70 -4.43 0.88
N VAL A 78 8.29 -4.07 2.08
CA VAL A 78 6.99 -3.43 2.35
C VAL A 78 6.92 -2.03 1.74
N ILE A 79 8.00 -1.25 1.82
CA ILE A 79 8.09 0.09 1.21
C ILE A 79 8.01 -0.01 -0.31
N VAL A 80 8.82 -0.87 -0.94
CA VAL A 80 8.82 -1.04 -2.41
C VAL A 80 7.45 -1.49 -2.89
N TYR A 81 6.81 -2.44 -2.18
CA TYR A 81 5.46 -2.84 -2.51
C TYR A 81 4.47 -1.67 -2.42
N THR A 82 4.54 -0.88 -1.35
CA THR A 82 3.64 0.24 -1.11
C THR A 82 3.79 1.35 -2.14
N VAL A 83 5.02 1.71 -2.50
CA VAL A 83 5.34 2.91 -3.27
C VAL A 83 5.43 2.62 -4.78
N ASP A 84 5.87 1.43 -5.18
CA ASP A 84 6.04 1.09 -6.60
C ASP A 84 4.96 0.13 -7.10
N VAL A 85 4.81 -1.02 -6.44
CA VAL A 85 3.98 -2.11 -6.96
C VAL A 85 2.50 -1.81 -6.80
N ARG A 86 2.10 -1.33 -5.61
CA ARG A 86 0.69 -1.05 -5.29
C ARG A 86 0.11 0.03 -6.19
N PRO A 87 0.78 1.17 -6.47
CA PRO A 87 0.29 2.14 -7.44
C PRO A 87 0.19 1.56 -8.85
N ALA A 88 1.23 0.86 -9.33
CA ALA A 88 1.22 0.25 -10.66
C ALA A 88 0.07 -0.77 -10.84
N LEU A 89 -0.20 -1.61 -9.83
CA LEU A 89 -1.31 -2.56 -9.87
C LEU A 89 -2.68 -1.86 -9.86
N ARG A 90 -2.80 -0.72 -9.18
CA ARG A 90 -4.05 0.07 -9.16
C ARG A 90 -4.31 0.74 -10.49
N GLU A 91 -3.27 1.26 -11.15
CA GLU A 91 -3.38 1.86 -12.49
C GLU A 91 -3.88 0.83 -13.51
N VAL A 92 -3.34 -0.38 -13.47
CA VAL A 92 -3.72 -1.47 -14.39
C VAL A 92 -5.08 -2.09 -14.06
N SER A 93 -5.40 -2.29 -12.78
CA SER A 93 -6.67 -2.91 -12.38
C SER A 93 -7.85 -1.93 -12.46
N GLY A 94 -7.59 -0.63 -12.58
CA GLY A 94 -8.58 0.42 -12.38
C GLY A 94 -8.37 1.61 -13.32
N GLY A 95 -8.34 1.36 -14.63
CA GLY A 95 -8.23 2.36 -15.71
C GLY A 95 -9.35 3.42 -15.79
N GLY A 96 -9.80 3.99 -14.67
CA GLY A 96 -10.89 4.96 -14.63
C GLY A 96 -11.01 5.77 -13.33
N SER A 97 -9.93 5.90 -12.55
CA SER A 97 -9.91 6.76 -11.35
C SER A 97 -8.94 7.94 -11.47
N GLY A 98 -8.85 8.55 -12.65
CA GLY A 98 -8.56 9.99 -12.69
C GLY A 98 -9.74 10.75 -12.06
N PRO A 99 -9.55 11.98 -11.54
CA PRO A 99 -10.67 12.77 -11.05
C PRO A 99 -11.73 12.81 -12.16
N ARG A 100 -12.92 12.26 -11.89
CA ARG A 100 -14.12 12.57 -12.65
C ARG A 100 -14.41 14.05 -12.37
N ARG A 101 -13.62 14.93 -12.97
CA ARG A 101 -13.85 16.36 -12.98
C ARG A 101 -15.14 16.49 -13.77
N GLY A 102 -16.23 16.69 -13.04
CA GLY A 102 -17.58 16.75 -13.57
C GLY A 102 -17.59 17.60 -14.83
N GLY A 103 -17.73 16.94 -15.97
CA GLY A 103 -18.21 17.59 -17.17
C GLY A 103 -19.64 17.96 -16.85
N SER A 104 -19.86 19.23 -16.50
CA SER A 104 -21.18 19.83 -16.56
C SER A 104 -21.57 19.83 -18.04
N SER A 105 -22.10 18.70 -18.50
CA SER A 105 -22.70 18.55 -19.81
C SER A 105 -24.03 19.29 -19.78
N SER A 106 -24.01 20.60 -19.98
CA SER A 106 -25.15 21.31 -20.51
C SER A 106 -25.32 20.90 -21.97
N ASP A 107 -26.22 19.96 -22.20
CA ASP A 107 -27.24 20.01 -23.25
C ASP A 107 -26.82 20.54 -24.63
N GLY A 108 -26.21 19.66 -25.44
CA GLY A 108 -26.38 19.49 -26.90
C GLY A 108 -26.36 20.70 -27.89
N PRO A 109 -26.42 20.44 -29.21
CA PRO A 109 -26.48 21.50 -30.25
C PRO A 109 -27.75 22.36 -30.23
N TYR A 110 -28.73 21.99 -29.40
CA TYR A 110 -29.96 22.72 -29.13
C TYR A 110 -30.05 22.94 -27.63
N GLY A 111 -29.38 23.98 -27.14
CA GLY A 111 -29.49 24.38 -25.74
C GLY A 111 -30.96 24.60 -25.33
N PRO A 112 -31.26 24.61 -24.02
CA PRO A 112 -32.63 24.69 -23.54
C PRO A 112 -33.34 25.94 -24.09
N PHE A 113 -34.45 25.73 -24.80
CA PHE A 113 -35.32 26.79 -25.30
C PHE A 113 -35.91 27.55 -24.11
N ASN A 114 -35.33 28.69 -23.76
CA ASN A 114 -35.94 29.61 -22.81
C ASN A 114 -36.85 30.61 -23.55
N GLY A 115 -37.99 30.11 -24.02
CA GLY A 115 -39.01 30.85 -24.80
C GLY A 115 -40.28 31.17 -24.01
N GLY A 116 -40.14 31.56 -22.74
CA GLY A 116 -41.28 31.78 -21.84
C GLY A 116 -41.35 33.19 -21.27
N ARG A 117 -42.06 34.07 -21.99
CA ARG A 117 -42.82 35.26 -21.57
C ARG A 117 -42.14 36.30 -20.68
#